data_AF-A0A7X4EE57-F1
#
_entry.id   AF-A0A7X4EE57-F1
#
_cell.length_a   1.000
_cell.length_b   1.000
_cell.length_c   1.000
_cell.angle_alpha   90.00
_cell.angle_beta   90.00
_cell.angle_gamma   90.00
#
_symmetry.space_group_name_H-M   'P 1'
#
loop_
_entity.id
_entity.type
_entity.pdbx_description
1 polymer ?
#
loop_
_entity_poly.entity_id
_entity_poly.type
_entity_poly.pdbx_seq_one_letter_code
_entity_poly.pdbx_strand_id
1 'polypeptide(L)' 'MTSDEALSLLEGMTELRVAKGRKVVQVDLSAADRPSDSELVGMMVSRWGKLRAPAMRVGTTFVVGYNRDILASIFGTGDG' A
#
# COMPACT_ATOMS: atom_id res chain seq x y z
N MET A 1 3.23 0.79 -15.67
CA MET A 1 2.22 1.40 -14.80
C MET A 1 2.62 2.85 -14.59
N THR A 2 1.79 3.79 -15.01
CA THR A 2 2.01 5.23 -14.89
C THR A 2 1.61 5.72 -13.49
N SER A 3 2.00 6.94 -13.11
CA SER A 3 1.62 7.54 -11.83
C SER A 3 0.10 7.62 -11.64
N ASP A 4 -0.63 7.86 -12.73
CA ASP A 4 -2.09 7.96 -12.78
C ASP A 4 -2.76 6.63 -12.41
N GLU A 5 -2.31 5.53 -13.02
CA GLU A 5 -2.79 4.18 -12.73
C GLU A 5 -2.55 3.79 -11.26
N ALA A 6 -1.45 4.23 -10.65
CA ALA A 6 -1.18 3.99 -9.23
C ALA A 6 -2.14 4.74 -8.31
N LEU A 7 -2.50 5.97 -8.67
CA LEU A 7 -3.46 6.77 -7.91
C LEU A 7 -4.87 6.21 -8.03
N SER A 8 -5.26 5.72 -9.21
CA SER A 8 -6.58 5.12 -9.40
C SER A 8 -6.77 3.86 -8.54
N LEU A 9 -5.70 3.09 -8.27
CA LEU A 9 -5.76 1.97 -7.31
C LEU A 9 -6.03 2.41 -5.86
N LEU A 10 -5.74 3.66 -5.51
CA LEU A 10 -6.04 4.24 -4.20
C LEU A 10 -7.45 4.85 -4.13
N GLU A 11 -8.19 4.91 -5.24
CA GLU A 11 -9.56 5.41 -5.22
C GLU A 11 -10.47 4.49 -4.38
N GLY A 12 -11.15 5.11 -3.42
CA GLY A 12 -11.99 4.40 -2.44
C GLY A 12 -11.19 3.62 -1.38
N MET A 13 -9.88 3.85 -1.26
CA MET A 13 -9.06 3.37 -0.14
C MET A 13 -8.99 4.43 0.96
N THR A 14 -9.03 3.98 2.21
CA THR A 14 -8.83 4.83 3.39
C THR A 14 -7.42 4.70 3.94
N GLU A 15 -6.74 3.59 3.64
CA GLU A 15 -5.41 3.31 4.17
C GLU A 15 -4.50 2.68 3.11
N LEU A 16 -3.23 3.10 3.09
CA LEU A 16 -2.17 2.53 2.26
C LEU A 16 -1.07 1.96 3.16
N ARG A 17 -0.75 0.67 3.02
CA ARG A 17 0.38 0.03 3.67
C ARG A 17 1.44 -0.37 2.66
N VAL A 18 2.62 0.21 2.77
CA VAL A 18 3.76 -0.10 1.92
C VAL A 18 4.82 -0.87 2.71
N ALA A 19 5.00 -2.14 2.36
CA ALA A 19 6.10 -2.95 2.82
C ALA A 19 7.39 -2.55 2.10
N LYS A 20 8.37 -2.03 2.84
CA LYS A 20 9.75 -1.76 2.41
C LYS A 20 10.71 -2.71 3.12
N GLY A 21 10.72 -3.97 2.69
CA GLY A 21 11.55 -5.03 3.28
C GLY A 21 11.05 -5.38 4.68
N ARG A 22 11.86 -5.11 5.71
CA ARG A 22 11.47 -5.32 7.12
C ARG A 22 10.61 -4.20 7.70
N LYS A 23 10.59 -3.02 7.07
CA LYS A 23 9.79 -1.87 7.53
C LYS A 23 8.44 -1.85 6.82
N VAL A 24 7.39 -1.56 7.57
CA VAL A 24 6.06 -1.26 7.05
C VAL A 24 5.81 0.23 7.23
N VAL A 25 5.34 0.89 6.18
CA VAL A 25 4.88 2.29 6.23
C VAL A 25 3.38 2.26 6.07
N GLN A 26 2.66 2.76 7.07
CA GLN A 26 1.22 2.93 7.03
C GLN A 26 0.92 4.40 6.79
N VAL A 27 0.06 4.66 5.82
CA VAL A 27 -0.35 6.00 5.41
C VAL A 27 -1.86 6.02 5.47
N ASP A 28 -2.40 6.96 6.24
CA ASP A 28 -3.82 7.21 6.28
C ASP A 28 -4.20 8.15 5.12
N LEU A 29 -5.03 7.66 4.20
CA LEU A 29 -5.45 8.40 3.01
C LEU A 29 -6.65 9.31 3.30
N SER A 30 -7.29 9.16 4.45
CA SER A 30 -8.39 10.01 4.92
C SER A 30 -7.92 11.15 5.84
N ALA A 31 -6.69 11.06 6.36
CA ALA A 31 -6.11 12.11 7.19
C ALA A 31 -5.82 13.40 6.40
N ALA A 32 -5.96 14.54 7.09
CA ALA A 32 -5.63 15.86 6.53
C ALA A 32 -4.12 16.03 6.23
N ASP A 33 -3.26 15.27 6.91
CA ASP A 33 -1.80 15.24 6.70
C ASP A 33 -1.39 14.18 5.66
N ARG A 34 -2.34 13.76 4.80
CA ARG A 34 -2.06 12.80 3.74
C ARG A 34 -0.91 13.31 2.86
N PRO A 35 0.13 12.49 2.61
CA PRO A 35 1.22 12.87 1.72
C PRO A 35 0.71 13.09 0.30
N SER A 36 1.34 14.01 -0.43
CA SER A 36 0.97 14.31 -1.82
C SER A 36 0.95 13.05 -2.69
N ASP A 37 0.12 13.08 -3.72
CA ASP A 37 0.02 12.08 -4.78
C ASP A 37 1.39 11.65 -5.33
N SER A 38 2.32 12.58 -5.58
CA SER A 38 3.69 12.22 -5.98
C SER A 38 4.47 11.41 -4.94
N GLU A 39 4.29 11.71 -3.65
CA GLU A 39 4.92 10.94 -2.56
C GLU A 39 4.29 9.55 -2.47
N LEU A 40 2.96 9.45 -2.55
CA LEU A 40 2.23 8.17 -2.57
C LEU A 40 2.69 7.29 -3.73
N VAL A 41 2.74 7.86 -4.94
CA VAL A 41 3.26 7.17 -6.12
C VAL A 41 4.71 6.77 -5.92
N GLY A 42 5.57 7.62 -5.36
CA GLY A 42 6.96 7.30 -5.03
C GLY A 42 7.11 6.22 -3.94
N MET A 43 6.11 6.03 -3.09
CA MET A 43 6.08 4.91 -2.15
C MET A 43 5.65 3.60 -2.82
N MET A 44 4.71 3.65 -3.77
CA MET A 44 4.19 2.48 -4.49
C MET A 44 5.12 2.01 -5.62
N VAL A 45 5.73 2.97 -6.31
CA VAL A 45 6.64 2.78 -7.44
C VAL A 45 8.07 2.88 -6.91
N SER A 46 8.79 1.77 -6.96
CA SER A 46 10.19 1.76 -6.53
C SER A 46 11.04 2.60 -7.48
N ARG A 47 12.24 3.04 -7.05
CA ARG A 47 13.24 3.84 -7.82
C ARG A 47 13.60 3.34 -9.24
N TRP A 48 13.11 2.16 -9.63
CA TRP A 48 13.30 1.53 -10.93
C TRP A 48 12.02 1.54 -11.80
N GLY A 49 10.99 2.30 -11.42
CA GLY A 49 9.75 2.46 -12.20
C GLY A 49 8.82 1.24 -12.21
N LYS A 50 9.11 0.23 -11.38
CA LYS A 50 8.25 -0.96 -11.22
C LYS A 50 7.46 -0.85 -9.92
N LEU A 51 6.16 -1.10 -10.01
CA LEU A 51 5.28 -1.25 -8.85
C LEU A 51 5.90 -2.28 -7.91
N ARG A 52 5.98 -1.98 -6.61
CA ARG A 52 6.37 -2.99 -5.62
C ARG A 52 5.29 -4.06 -5.56
N ALA A 53 5.48 -5.14 -6.32
CA ALA A 53 4.66 -6.33 -6.22
C ALA A 53 5.05 -7.15 -4.98
N PRO A 54 4.10 -7.89 -4.35
CA PRO A 54 2.66 -7.97 -4.65
C PRO A 54 1.89 -6.72 -4.19
N ALA A 55 0.83 -6.34 -4.92
CA ALA A 55 -0.14 -5.35 -4.45
C ALA A 55 -1.49 -6.05 -4.23
N MET A 56 -2.13 -5.83 -3.07
CA MET A 56 -3.40 -6.43 -2.70
C MET A 56 -4.33 -5.38 -2.10
N ARG A 57 -5.61 -5.46 -2.45
CA ARG A 57 -6.68 -4.70 -1.83
C ARG A 57 -7.38 -5.59 -0.81
N VAL A 58 -7.48 -5.11 0.42
CA VAL A 58 -8.14 -5.81 1.54
C VAL A 58 -9.14 -4.84 2.16
N GLY A 59 -10.42 -4.99 1.81
CA GLY A 59 -11.45 -4.04 2.22
C GLY A 59 -11.17 -2.63 1.68
N THR A 60 -10.92 -1.67 2.57
CA THR A 60 -10.53 -0.28 2.28
C THR A 60 -9.03 -0.01 2.47
N THR A 61 -8.23 -1.05 2.71
CA THR A 61 -6.78 -0.98 2.88
C THR A 61 -6.07 -1.49 1.62
N PHE A 62 -5.19 -0.68 1.05
CA PHE A 62 -4.33 -1.05 -0.05
C PHE A 62 -2.95 -1.44 0.47
N VAL A 63 -2.45 -2.62 0.09
CA VAL A 63 -1.16 -3.13 0.53
C VAL A 63 -0.24 -3.28 -0.66
N VAL A 64 0.99 -2.77 -0.52
CA VAL A 64 2.02 -2.80 -1.57
C VAL A 64 3.31 -3.40 -1.02
N GLY A 65 3.78 -4.47 -1.66
CA GLY A 65 4.95 -5.27 -1.27
C GLY A 65 4.62 -6.46 -0.37
N TYR A 66 5.60 -7.37 -0.24
CA TYR A 66 5.48 -8.56 0.59
C TYR A 66 6.07 -8.30 1.98
N ASN A 67 5.27 -8.43 3.02
CA ASN A 67 5.71 -8.44 4.41
C ASN A 67 4.87 -9.44 5.21
N ARG A 68 5.55 -10.35 5.92
CA ARG A 68 4.90 -11.43 6.67
C ARG A 68 4.02 -10.92 7.81
N ASP A 69 4.35 -9.78 8.40
CA ASP A 69 3.59 -9.14 9.47
C ASP A 69 2.28 -8.54 8.94
N ILE A 70 2.35 -7.84 7.79
CA ILE A 70 1.14 -7.33 7.11
C ILE A 70 0.25 -8.50 6.68
N LEU A 71 0.85 -9.54 6.09
CA LEU A 71 0.12 -10.73 5.67
C LEU A 71 -0.50 -11.44 6.88
N ALA A 72 0.21 -11.55 8.00
CA ALA A 72 -0.33 -12.10 9.25
C ALA A 72 -1.38 -11.19 9.90
N SER A 73 -1.35 -9.87 9.72
CA SER A 73 -2.40 -8.98 10.21
C SER A 73 -3.69 -9.08 9.37
N ILE A 74 -3.55 -9.42 8.09
CA ILE A 74 -4.67 -9.51 7.13
C ILE A 74 -5.26 -10.92 7.08
N PHE A 75 -4.40 -11.93 7.08
CA PHE A 75 -4.73 -13.36 6.99
C PHE A 75 -4.61 -14.06 8.34
N GLY A 76 -4.36 -13.33 9.42
CA GLY A 76 -4.10 -13.85 10.76
C GLY A 76 -5.26 -14.59 11.35
N THR A 77 -5.09 -15.91 11.36
CA THR A 77 -5.77 -16.89 12.20
C THR A 77 -7.28 -16.97 11.99
N GLY A 78 -7.67 -17.63 10.89
CA GLY A 78 -8.82 -18.51 10.94
C GLY A 78 -8.49 -19.67 11.87
N ASP A 79 -8.71 -19.48 13.17
CA ASP A 79 -9.02 -20.60 14.07
C ASP A 79 -10.42 -21.10 13.64
N GLY A 80 -10.43 -22.18 12.85
CA GLY A 80 -11.61 -22.93 12.43
C GLY A 80 -11.23 -24.38 12.27
#